data_AF-A0A0N4VAE0-F1
#
_entry.id   AF-A0A0N4VAE0-F1
#
_cell.length_a   1.000
_cell.length_b   1.000
_cell.length_c   1.000
_cell.angle_alpha   90.00
_cell.angle_beta   90.00
_cell.angle_gamma   90.00
#
_symmetry.space_group_name_H-M   'P 1'
#
loop_
_entity.id
_entity.type
_entity.pdbx_description
1 polymer ?
#
loop_
_entity_poly.entity_id
_entity_poly.type
_entity_poly.pdbx_seq_one_letter_code
_entity_poly.pdbx_strand_id
1 'polypeptide(L)'
;MLDKARRKRAVKAAKKLSHLRAKKKLKRHVIDAVNEIKRKKNIKNQKKFTKINLEWEKQRNEEDLDADLLPTDMMDDDLDWEQSAFATGLMESHSDGENDLDKYERNAVTRISKRRREFHELLPVKIKGKVVKRQIKEEEDLPDDDAFVVPSGSLEMVEGTEGLNAVELLQKRKELLESFKEALSFHACAIVAGPQEEFGRLKELLNFCKGGDVHPLIRETAEKLALASTAQVYIDIIPGYTIRNRTEAELTQKLKKETRKLYTYEQAMLLNYQKYLRLLEKNALRRLLICSVSLAMLFIISRLG
;
A
#
# COMPACT_ATOMS: atom_id res chain seq x y z
N MET A 1 27.39 -20.92 30.25
CA MET A 1 27.20 -22.04 29.28
C MET A 1 25.98 -22.94 29.56
N LEU A 2 25.54 -23.09 30.82
CA LEU A 2 24.41 -23.96 31.20
C LEU A 2 23.06 -23.61 30.53
N ASP A 3 22.78 -22.32 30.28
CA ASP A 3 21.52 -21.88 29.69
C ASP A 3 21.33 -22.26 28.22
N LYS A 4 22.41 -22.23 27.42
CA LYS A 4 22.36 -22.64 26.01
C LYS A 4 22.06 -24.14 25.90
N ALA A 5 22.61 -24.96 26.79
CA ALA A 5 22.33 -26.40 26.84
C ALA A 5 20.88 -26.70 27.26
N ARG A 6 20.35 -25.99 28.26
CA ARG A 6 18.95 -26.10 28.70
C ARG A 6 17.96 -25.71 27.60
N ARG A 7 18.21 -24.61 26.88
CA ARG A 7 17.39 -24.18 25.73
C ARG A 7 17.40 -25.22 24.60
N LYS A 8 18.57 -25.78 24.25
CA LYS A 8 18.67 -26.85 23.24
C LYS A 8 17.86 -28.10 23.62
N ARG A 9 17.89 -28.51 24.89
CA ARG A 9 17.08 -29.64 25.40
C ARG A 9 15.58 -29.34 25.33
N ALA A 10 15.16 -28.13 25.70
CA ALA A 10 13.76 -27.70 25.61
C ALA A 10 13.23 -27.67 24.16
N VAL A 11 14.04 -27.17 23.21
CA VAL A 11 13.69 -27.18 21.78
C VAL A 11 13.56 -28.61 21.25
N LYS A 12 14.49 -29.50 21.62
CA LYS A 12 14.42 -30.92 21.25
C LYS A 12 13.16 -31.59 21.82
N ALA A 13 12.79 -31.30 23.07
CA ALA A 13 11.57 -31.80 23.69
C ALA A 13 10.30 -31.27 23.00
N ALA A 14 10.25 -29.98 22.66
CA ALA A 14 9.13 -29.37 21.95
C ALA A 14 8.93 -29.97 20.55
N LYS A 15 10.02 -30.21 19.80
CA LYS A 15 9.97 -30.88 18.49
C LYS A 15 9.44 -32.31 18.60
N LYS A 16 9.88 -33.06 19.62
CA LYS A 16 9.37 -34.42 19.90
C LYS A 16 7.87 -34.42 20.22
N LEU A 17 7.41 -33.49 21.07
CA LEU A 17 5.98 -33.35 21.40
C LEU A 17 5.14 -32.97 20.18
N SER A 18 5.65 -32.10 19.31
CA SER A 18 5.00 -31.76 18.03
C SER A 18 4.87 -32.97 17.10
N HIS A 19 5.95 -33.75 16.95
CA HIS A 19 5.98 -34.96 16.12
C HIS A 19 5.02 -36.04 16.63
N LEU A 20 4.96 -36.24 17.95
CA LEU A 20 4.03 -37.18 18.57
C LEU A 20 2.56 -36.73 18.45
N ARG A 21 2.30 -35.41 18.50
CA ARG A 21 0.99 -34.84 18.24
C ARG A 21 0.56 -35.02 16.78
N ALA A 22 1.45 -34.80 15.82
CA ALA A 22 1.20 -35.05 14.39
C ALA A 22 0.88 -36.52 14.11
N LYS A 23 1.56 -37.44 14.82
CA LYS A 23 1.29 -38.89 14.75
C LYS A 23 0.08 -39.35 15.56
N LYS A 24 -0.67 -38.46 16.22
CA LYS A 24 -1.80 -38.75 17.12
C LYS A 24 -1.47 -39.73 18.27
N LYS A 25 -0.20 -39.84 18.66
CA LYS A 25 0.29 -40.75 19.73
C LYS A 25 0.37 -40.07 21.10
N LEU A 26 -0.05 -38.81 21.20
CA LEU A 26 0.06 -38.02 22.41
C LEU A 26 -1.22 -38.16 23.25
N LYS A 27 -1.08 -38.48 24.54
CA LYS A 27 -2.21 -38.60 25.47
C LYS A 27 -2.89 -37.24 25.67
N ARG A 28 -4.22 -37.25 25.81
CA ARG A 28 -5.07 -36.04 25.93
C ARG A 28 -4.62 -35.07 27.03
N HIS A 29 -4.32 -35.57 28.22
CA HIS A 29 -3.84 -34.74 29.34
C HIS A 29 -2.53 -34.00 29.05
N VAL A 30 -1.64 -34.56 28.21
CA VAL A 30 -0.40 -33.90 27.79
C VAL A 30 -0.68 -32.78 26.78
N ILE A 31 -1.67 -32.99 25.90
CA ILE A 31 -2.14 -31.97 24.95
C ILE A 31 -2.74 -30.80 25.74
N ASP A 32 -3.59 -31.09 26.72
CA ASP A 32 -4.26 -30.10 27.55
C ASP A 32 -3.24 -29.27 28.36
N ALA A 33 -2.25 -29.92 28.99
CA ALA A 33 -1.17 -29.24 29.70
C ALA A 33 -0.32 -28.34 28.78
N VAL A 34 0.01 -28.79 27.56
CA VAL A 34 0.75 -27.97 26.58
C VAL A 34 -0.07 -26.77 26.14
N ASN A 35 -1.38 -26.94 25.93
CA ASN A 35 -2.28 -25.86 25.55
C ASN A 35 -2.46 -24.86 26.71
N GLU A 36 -2.52 -25.33 27.96
CA GLU A 36 -2.60 -24.48 29.16
C GLU A 36 -1.32 -23.63 29.34
N ILE A 37 -0.13 -24.21 29.11
CA ILE A 37 1.14 -23.47 29.14
C ILE A 37 1.17 -22.40 28.03
N LYS A 38 0.65 -22.71 26.84
CA LYS A 38 0.53 -21.74 25.74
C LYS A 38 -0.43 -20.60 26.11
N ARG A 39 -1.60 -20.92 26.68
CA ARG A 39 -2.57 -19.93 27.20
C ARG A 39 -1.93 -19.02 28.24
N LYS A 40 -1.25 -19.57 29.25
CA LYS A 40 -0.54 -18.80 30.30
C LYS A 40 0.56 -17.88 29.74
N LYS A 41 1.28 -18.29 28.69
CA LYS A 41 2.25 -17.42 28.00
C LYS A 41 1.58 -16.31 27.21
N ASN A 42 0.49 -16.62 26.50
CA ASN A 42 -0.27 -15.63 25.76
C ASN A 42 -0.93 -14.61 26.69
N ILE A 43 -1.47 -15.01 27.85
CA ILE A 43 -2.03 -14.09 28.85
C ILE A 43 -0.98 -13.09 29.35
N LYS A 44 0.25 -13.53 29.60
CA LYS A 44 1.34 -12.62 30.00
C LYS A 44 1.71 -11.64 28.89
N ASN A 45 1.69 -12.08 27.64
CA ASN A 45 1.94 -11.21 26.49
C ASN A 45 0.77 -10.24 26.28
N GLN A 46 -0.48 -10.70 26.35
CA GLN A 46 -1.69 -9.88 26.29
C GLN A 46 -1.69 -8.80 27.37
N LYS A 47 -1.38 -9.15 28.63
CA LYS A 47 -1.26 -8.17 29.73
C LYS A 47 -0.18 -7.11 29.49
N LYS A 48 0.89 -7.44 28.76
CA LYS A 48 1.91 -6.47 28.34
C LYS A 48 1.39 -5.56 27.24
N PHE A 49 0.70 -6.11 26.24
CA PHE A 49 0.07 -5.33 25.17
C PHE A 49 -1.01 -4.39 25.70
N THR A 50 -1.89 -4.86 26.60
CA THR A 50 -2.90 -4.01 27.24
C THR A 50 -2.26 -2.90 28.06
N LYS A 51 -1.15 -3.20 28.76
CA LYS A 51 -0.41 -2.18 29.52
C LYS A 51 0.20 -1.11 28.61
N ILE A 52 0.76 -1.54 27.47
CA ILE A 52 1.30 -0.63 26.45
C ILE A 52 0.18 0.23 25.87
N ASN A 53 -0.92 -0.34 25.39
CA ASN A 53 -2.03 0.45 24.84
C ASN A 53 -2.57 1.48 25.84
N LEU A 54 -2.70 1.09 27.10
CA LEU A 54 -3.18 1.97 28.17
C LEU A 54 -2.18 3.09 28.52
N GLU A 55 -0.88 2.88 28.27
CA GLU A 55 0.17 3.90 28.38
C GLU A 55 0.14 4.87 27.18
N TRP A 56 -0.12 4.36 25.98
CA TRP A 56 -0.27 5.16 24.76
C TRP A 56 -1.56 5.98 24.75
N GLU A 57 -2.66 5.43 25.26
CA GLU A 57 -3.93 6.15 25.45
C GLU A 57 -3.79 7.27 26.48
N LYS A 58 -3.04 7.05 27.57
CA LYS A 58 -2.74 8.10 28.53
C LYS A 58 -1.91 9.23 27.93
N GLN A 59 -0.89 8.90 27.15
CA GLN A 59 -0.07 9.90 26.44
C GLN A 59 -0.92 10.75 25.50
N ARG A 60 -1.83 10.12 24.75
CA ARG A 60 -2.73 10.82 23.82
C ARG A 60 -3.74 11.71 24.56
N ASN A 61 -4.36 11.17 25.62
CA ASN A 61 -5.30 11.95 26.42
C ASN A 61 -4.61 13.10 27.17
N GLU A 62 -3.34 12.95 27.59
CA GLU A 62 -2.55 14.06 28.15
C GLU A 62 -2.24 15.14 27.10
N GLU A 63 -2.06 14.78 25.83
CA GLU A 63 -1.94 15.72 24.71
C GLU A 63 -3.30 16.38 24.35
N ASP A 64 -4.42 15.67 24.52
CA ASP A 64 -5.78 16.18 24.22
C ASP A 64 -6.32 17.12 25.33
N LEU A 65 -5.81 17.05 26.57
CA LEU A 65 -6.18 18.01 27.64
C LEU A 65 -5.72 19.45 27.36
N ASP A 66 -4.83 19.66 26.39
CA ASP A 66 -4.46 20.99 25.86
C ASP A 66 -5.41 21.47 24.74
N ALA A 67 -6.33 20.62 24.28
CA ALA A 67 -7.24 20.88 23.15
C ALA A 67 -8.70 21.22 23.56
N ASP A 68 -9.04 21.22 24.85
CA ASP A 68 -10.36 21.60 25.38
C ASP A 68 -10.68 23.12 25.29
N LEU A 69 -10.07 23.82 24.33
CA LEU A 69 -10.36 25.21 23.98
C LEU A 69 -11.19 25.32 22.68
N LEU A 70 -12.07 24.36 22.40
CA LEU A 70 -13.03 24.42 21.29
C LEU A 70 -14.47 24.57 21.80
N PRO A 71 -15.22 25.62 21.38
CA PRO A 71 -16.59 25.85 21.83
C PRO A 71 -17.55 24.72 21.43
N THR A 72 -18.26 24.19 22.43
CA THR A 72 -19.35 23.18 22.37
C THR A 72 -20.63 23.64 21.66
N ASP A 73 -20.60 24.73 20.90
CA ASP A 73 -21.80 25.45 20.39
C ASP A 73 -22.16 25.11 18.93
N MET A 74 -21.62 24.00 18.39
CA MET A 74 -21.86 23.51 17.03
C MET A 74 -22.17 22.00 16.98
N MET A 75 -22.73 21.47 18.08
CA MET A 75 -23.03 20.03 18.24
C MET A 75 -24.51 19.74 18.50
N ASP A 76 -25.41 20.65 18.14
CA ASP A 76 -26.85 20.34 18.08
C ASP A 76 -27.42 20.93 16.79
N ASP A 77 -27.83 20.06 15.87
CA ASP A 77 -28.85 20.35 14.83
C ASP A 77 -29.26 19.01 14.16
N ASP A 78 -30.21 18.34 14.80
CA ASP A 78 -31.36 17.61 14.24
C ASP A 78 -31.31 17.26 12.73
N LEU A 79 -30.51 16.25 12.36
CA LEU A 79 -30.58 15.62 11.05
C LEU A 79 -31.34 14.27 11.14
N ASP A 80 -32.66 14.32 10.99
CA ASP A 80 -33.57 13.16 11.01
C ASP A 80 -33.36 12.24 9.80
N TRP A 81 -32.32 11.41 9.85
CA TRP A 81 -31.96 10.42 8.82
C TRP A 81 -33.07 9.40 8.53
N GLU A 82 -33.99 9.19 9.47
CA GLU A 82 -35.12 8.25 9.38
C GLU A 82 -36.21 8.66 8.37
N GLN A 83 -36.30 9.94 7.98
CA GLN A 83 -37.35 10.45 7.07
C GLN A 83 -36.83 10.87 5.68
N SER A 84 -35.56 10.60 5.37
CA SER A 84 -35.01 10.91 4.05
C SER A 84 -35.58 9.99 2.96
N ALA A 85 -35.69 10.50 1.72
CA ALA A 85 -36.16 9.73 0.56
C ALA A 85 -35.32 8.47 0.23
N PHE A 86 -34.18 8.30 0.92
CA PHE A 86 -33.30 7.14 0.83
C PHE A 86 -33.75 5.97 1.74
N ALA A 87 -34.51 6.24 2.80
CA ALA A 87 -34.93 5.24 3.80
C ALA A 87 -35.93 4.21 3.25
N THR A 88 -36.74 4.59 2.26
CA THR A 88 -37.76 3.72 1.62
C THR A 88 -37.19 2.49 0.91
N GLY A 89 -35.90 2.47 0.56
CA GLY A 89 -35.26 1.31 -0.09
C GLY A 89 -34.72 0.26 0.88
N LEU A 90 -34.68 0.55 2.19
CA LEU A 90 -34.00 -0.28 3.19
C LEU A 90 -34.98 -1.10 4.05
N MET A 91 -36.30 -0.87 3.94
CA MET A 91 -37.28 -1.46 4.85
C MET A 91 -37.88 -2.82 4.43
N GLU A 92 -37.43 -3.41 3.32
CA GLU A 92 -37.95 -4.70 2.84
C GLU A 92 -36.93 -5.85 3.00
N SER A 93 -36.38 -6.00 4.21
CA SER A 93 -35.77 -7.26 4.67
C SER A 93 -35.48 -7.24 6.17
N HIS A 94 -36.52 -7.30 7.00
CA HIS A 94 -36.37 -7.73 8.39
C HIS A 94 -37.29 -8.90 8.68
N SER A 95 -36.90 -10.07 8.17
CA SER A 95 -37.20 -11.38 8.75
C SER A 95 -35.90 -12.18 8.75
N ASP A 96 -35.39 -12.37 9.97
CA ASP A 96 -34.54 -13.47 10.44
C ASP A 96 -33.17 -13.71 9.75
N GLY A 97 -32.12 -13.15 10.36
CA GLY A 97 -30.78 -13.74 10.30
C GLY A 97 -29.61 -12.77 10.46
N GLU A 98 -28.87 -12.86 11.56
CA GLU A 98 -27.58 -12.18 11.82
C GLU A 98 -26.45 -12.52 10.80
N ASN A 99 -26.75 -13.26 9.72
CA ASN A 99 -25.79 -13.76 8.73
C ASN A 99 -25.86 -13.07 7.36
N ASP A 100 -26.81 -12.16 7.13
CA ASP A 100 -27.06 -11.63 5.78
C ASP A 100 -26.12 -10.50 5.35
N LEU A 101 -25.67 -9.65 6.27
CA LEU A 101 -24.66 -8.63 5.98
C LEU A 101 -23.35 -9.27 5.52
N ASP A 102 -22.93 -10.30 6.27
CA ASP A 102 -21.73 -11.11 6.05
C ASP A 102 -21.78 -11.87 4.70
N LYS A 103 -22.98 -12.21 4.23
CA LYS A 103 -23.23 -12.87 2.94
C LYS A 103 -23.27 -11.86 1.79
N TYR A 104 -23.85 -10.67 2.01
CA TYR A 104 -23.87 -9.58 1.05
C TYR A 104 -22.46 -9.05 0.76
N GLU A 105 -21.65 -8.83 1.80
CA GLU A 105 -20.26 -8.35 1.67
C GLU A 105 -19.35 -9.36 0.94
N ARG A 106 -19.44 -10.66 1.28
CA ARG A 106 -18.71 -11.71 0.54
C ARG A 106 -19.12 -11.79 -0.93
N ASN A 107 -20.41 -11.59 -1.21
CA ASN A 107 -20.94 -11.61 -2.57
C ASN A 107 -20.56 -10.34 -3.36
N ALA A 108 -20.43 -9.18 -2.72
CA ALA A 108 -19.96 -7.95 -3.36
C ALA A 108 -18.49 -8.06 -3.79
N VAL A 109 -17.61 -8.56 -2.91
CA VAL A 109 -16.17 -8.75 -3.18
C VAL A 109 -15.94 -9.78 -4.29
N THR A 110 -16.68 -10.89 -4.29
CA THR A 110 -16.57 -11.93 -5.32
C THR A 110 -17.16 -11.52 -6.68
N ARG A 111 -18.13 -10.60 -6.70
CA ARG A 111 -18.67 -10.00 -7.94
C ARG A 111 -17.68 -9.00 -8.55
N ILE A 112 -16.99 -8.20 -7.74
CA ILE A 112 -15.97 -7.25 -8.20
C ILE A 112 -14.74 -7.99 -8.75
N SER A 113 -14.30 -9.07 -8.08
CA SER A 113 -13.15 -9.86 -8.54
C SER A 113 -13.44 -10.70 -9.79
N LYS A 114 -14.68 -11.20 -9.99
CA LYS A 114 -15.08 -11.90 -11.23
C LYS A 114 -15.25 -10.98 -12.44
N ARG A 115 -15.55 -9.69 -12.23
CA ARG A 115 -15.71 -8.68 -13.29
C ARG A 115 -14.36 -8.28 -13.90
N ARG A 116 -13.25 -8.56 -13.21
CA ARG A 116 -11.88 -8.32 -13.68
C ARG A 116 -11.33 -9.47 -14.54
N ARG A 117 -12.19 -10.10 -15.34
CA ARG A 117 -11.78 -11.02 -16.41
C ARG A 117 -11.65 -10.20 -17.69
N GLU A 118 -10.73 -10.61 -18.55
CA GLU A 118 -10.19 -9.99 -19.79
C GLU A 118 -11.18 -9.39 -20.82
N PHE A 119 -12.47 -9.34 -20.51
CA PHE A 119 -13.52 -8.85 -21.39
C PHE A 119 -14.38 -7.81 -20.68
N HIS A 120 -14.42 -6.59 -21.22
CA HIS A 120 -15.42 -5.60 -20.81
C HIS A 120 -16.77 -6.00 -21.41
N GLU A 121 -17.69 -6.45 -20.55
CA GLU A 121 -19.07 -6.76 -20.97
C GLU A 121 -19.83 -5.45 -21.22
N LEU A 122 -20.15 -5.15 -22.48
CA LEU A 122 -20.94 -3.98 -22.84
C LEU A 122 -22.44 -4.22 -22.60
N LEU A 123 -23.19 -3.13 -22.46
CA LEU A 123 -24.64 -3.16 -22.35
C LEU A 123 -25.26 -3.90 -23.56
N PRO A 124 -26.24 -4.81 -23.34
CA PRO A 124 -26.89 -5.51 -24.44
C PRO A 124 -27.66 -4.56 -25.36
N VAL A 125 -27.54 -4.75 -26.67
CA VAL A 125 -28.25 -3.94 -27.68
C VAL A 125 -29.34 -4.78 -28.34
N LYS A 126 -30.51 -4.17 -28.53
CA LYS A 126 -31.66 -4.80 -29.20
C LYS A 126 -31.55 -4.56 -30.71
N ILE A 127 -31.29 -5.63 -31.46
CA ILE A 127 -31.23 -5.58 -32.93
C ILE A 127 -32.34 -6.49 -33.45
N LYS A 128 -33.24 -5.93 -34.29
CA LYS A 128 -34.37 -6.67 -34.90
C LYS A 128 -35.17 -7.51 -33.88
N GLY A 129 -35.45 -6.93 -32.71
CA GLY A 129 -36.26 -7.57 -31.66
C GLY A 129 -35.54 -8.59 -30.77
N LYS A 130 -34.29 -8.98 -31.08
CA LYS A 130 -33.48 -9.89 -30.25
C LYS A 130 -32.39 -9.12 -29.50
N VAL A 131 -32.18 -9.45 -28.23
CA VAL A 131 -31.18 -8.81 -27.37
C VAL A 131 -29.86 -9.57 -27.50
N VAL A 132 -28.80 -8.89 -27.94
CA VAL A 132 -27.46 -9.48 -28.16
C VAL A 132 -26.48 -8.88 -27.16
N LYS A 133 -25.76 -9.74 -26.42
CA LYS A 133 -24.68 -9.33 -25.50
C LYS A 133 -23.36 -9.15 -26.28
N ARG A 134 -22.58 -8.11 -25.97
CA ARG A 134 -21.26 -7.86 -26.58
C ARG A 134 -20.14 -7.89 -25.53
N GLN A 135 -18.98 -8.38 -25.95
CA GLN A 135 -17.74 -8.39 -25.18
C GLN A 135 -16.60 -7.88 -26.07
N ILE A 136 -15.71 -7.03 -25.55
CA ILE A 136 -14.48 -6.58 -26.22
C ILE A 136 -13.29 -7.15 -25.44
N LYS A 137 -12.31 -7.72 -26.15
CA LYS A 137 -11.01 -8.13 -25.61
C LYS A 137 -10.05 -6.95 -25.75
N GLU A 138 -9.37 -6.55 -24.69
CA GLU A 138 -8.30 -5.53 -24.80
C GLU A 138 -7.11 -6.13 -25.55
N GLU A 139 -6.78 -5.58 -26.72
CA GLU A 139 -5.48 -5.78 -27.39
C GLU A 139 -4.57 -4.62 -26.97
N GLU A 140 -3.56 -4.92 -26.15
CA GLU A 140 -2.43 -4.02 -25.89
C GLU A 140 -1.25 -4.46 -26.78
N ASP A 141 -1.02 -3.73 -27.87
CA ASP A 141 0.26 -3.75 -28.61
C ASP A 141 1.14 -2.59 -28.12
N LEU A 142 2.20 -2.92 -27.37
CA LEU A 142 3.52 -2.27 -27.31
C LEU A 142 4.41 -3.16 -26.41
N PRO A 143 5.68 -3.43 -26.79
CA PRO A 143 6.48 -4.47 -26.14
C PRO A 143 6.81 -4.14 -24.68
N ASP A 144 6.15 -4.86 -23.77
CA ASP A 144 6.54 -5.00 -22.37
C ASP A 144 7.76 -5.93 -22.28
N ASP A 145 8.96 -5.33 -22.30
CA ASP A 145 10.21 -6.04 -21.98
C ASP A 145 10.48 -6.15 -20.46
N ASP A 146 9.53 -5.76 -19.60
CA ASP A 146 9.67 -5.88 -18.15
C ASP A 146 8.67 -6.90 -17.57
N ALA A 147 8.89 -8.17 -17.91
CA ALA A 147 8.23 -9.29 -17.26
C ALA A 147 8.43 -9.24 -15.73
N PHE A 148 7.33 -9.01 -15.02
CA PHE A 148 7.27 -8.93 -13.57
C PHE A 148 7.57 -10.29 -12.93
N VAL A 149 8.84 -10.49 -12.51
CA VAL A 149 9.21 -11.50 -11.52
C VAL A 149 8.61 -11.05 -10.19
N VAL A 150 7.59 -11.78 -9.71
CA VAL A 150 7.11 -11.69 -8.33
C VAL A 150 8.30 -11.98 -7.42
N PRO A 151 8.79 -11.04 -6.58
CA PRO A 151 9.82 -11.37 -5.61
C PRO A 151 9.14 -12.22 -4.54
N SER A 152 9.20 -13.53 -4.72
CA SER A 152 9.06 -14.47 -3.62
C SER A 152 10.07 -14.02 -2.57
N GLY A 153 9.59 -13.66 -1.38
CA GLY A 153 10.41 -13.08 -0.31
C GLY A 153 11.56 -13.98 0.12
N SER A 154 12.66 -13.95 -0.62
CA SER A 154 13.99 -14.13 -0.10
C SER A 154 14.40 -12.79 0.49
N LEU A 155 14.66 -12.75 1.81
CA LEU A 155 15.48 -11.69 2.37
C LEU A 155 16.79 -11.70 1.58
N GLU A 156 16.95 -10.73 0.68
CA GLU A 156 18.26 -10.42 0.13
C GLU A 156 19.14 -10.05 1.32
N MET A 157 20.20 -10.82 1.51
CA MET A 157 21.20 -10.54 2.52
C MET A 157 21.82 -9.20 2.18
N VAL A 158 21.58 -8.22 3.05
CA VAL A 158 22.03 -6.85 2.86
C VAL A 158 23.54 -6.82 3.13
N GLU A 159 24.31 -6.85 2.05
CA GLU A 159 25.76 -6.67 2.09
C GLU A 159 26.12 -5.44 2.92
N GLY A 160 26.95 -5.63 3.96
CA GLY A 160 27.44 -4.55 4.82
C GLY A 160 26.68 -4.29 6.12
N THR A 161 25.62 -5.05 6.43
CA THR A 161 24.90 -4.95 7.71
C THR A 161 25.13 -6.12 8.68
N GLU A 162 25.87 -7.14 8.25
CA GLU A 162 26.16 -8.32 9.06
C GLU A 162 27.17 -8.00 10.16
N GLY A 163 26.72 -7.98 11.42
CA GLY A 163 27.57 -7.87 12.60
C GLY A 163 27.47 -6.56 13.38
N LEU A 164 26.62 -5.62 12.94
CA LEU A 164 26.43 -4.34 13.62
C LEU A 164 25.51 -4.46 14.84
N ASN A 165 25.82 -3.68 15.86
CA ASN A 165 24.95 -3.55 17.02
C ASN A 165 23.62 -2.85 16.63
N ALA A 166 22.55 -3.07 17.41
CA ALA A 166 21.24 -2.46 17.13
C ALA A 166 21.30 -0.93 17.08
N VAL A 167 22.16 -0.31 17.90
CA VAL A 167 22.38 1.14 17.92
C VAL A 167 23.10 1.61 16.64
N GLU A 168 24.13 0.88 16.22
CA GLU A 168 24.92 1.19 15.01
C GLU A 168 24.06 1.06 13.75
N LEU A 169 23.16 0.07 13.69
CA LEU A 169 22.21 -0.07 12.58
C LEU A 169 21.26 1.13 12.46
N LEU A 170 20.80 1.68 13.58
CA LEU A 170 19.95 2.87 13.58
C LEU A 170 20.73 4.12 13.15
N GLN A 171 22.00 4.24 13.55
CA GLN A 171 22.87 5.33 13.10
C GLN A 171 23.10 5.26 11.59
N LYS A 172 23.50 4.11 11.06
CA LYS A 172 23.66 3.91 9.61
C LYS A 172 22.37 4.20 8.85
N ARG A 173 21.22 3.81 9.40
CA ARG A 173 19.92 4.13 8.79
C ARG A 173 19.70 5.64 8.67
N LYS A 174 20.07 6.41 9.70
CA LYS A 174 19.94 7.87 9.69
C LYS A 174 20.88 8.52 8.70
N GLU A 175 22.16 8.12 8.70
CA GLU A 175 23.19 8.64 7.77
C GLU A 175 22.77 8.45 6.31
N LEU A 176 22.35 7.23 5.95
CA LEU A 176 21.88 6.92 4.61
C LEU A 176 20.57 7.65 4.24
N LEU A 177 19.71 7.96 5.22
CA LEU A 177 18.50 8.75 4.99
C LEU A 177 18.85 10.22 4.73
N GLU A 178 19.85 10.74 5.43
CA GLU A 178 20.33 12.12 5.30
C GLU A 178 21.01 12.32 3.95
N SER A 179 21.92 11.43 3.55
CA SER A 179 22.54 11.47 2.22
C SER A 179 21.50 11.34 1.09
N PHE A 180 20.47 10.50 1.27
CA PHE A 180 19.38 10.39 0.31
C PHE A 180 18.57 11.69 0.19
N LYS A 181 18.30 12.37 1.32
CA LYS A 181 17.60 13.67 1.31
C LYS A 181 18.42 14.75 0.62
N GLU A 182 19.73 14.78 0.84
CA GLU A 182 20.64 15.70 0.16
C GLU A 182 20.63 15.48 -1.35
N ALA A 183 20.77 14.23 -1.80
CA ALA A 183 20.66 13.89 -3.22
C ALA A 183 19.30 14.30 -3.80
N LEU A 184 18.20 13.92 -3.13
CA LEU A 184 16.84 14.26 -3.55
C LEU A 184 16.64 15.78 -3.67
N SER A 185 17.14 16.54 -2.70
CA SER A 185 17.11 18.01 -2.68
C SER A 185 17.91 18.59 -3.86
N PHE A 186 19.11 18.09 -4.11
CA PHE A 186 19.94 18.52 -5.23
C PHE A 186 19.25 18.33 -6.59
N HIS A 187 18.62 17.18 -6.81
CA HIS A 187 17.85 16.95 -8.05
C HIS A 187 16.63 17.86 -8.12
N ALA A 188 15.85 18.00 -7.05
CA ALA A 188 14.66 18.85 -7.03
C ALA A 188 15.00 20.33 -7.31
N CYS A 189 15.98 20.89 -6.61
CA CYS A 189 16.40 22.28 -6.78
C CYS A 189 16.90 22.57 -8.20
N ALA A 190 17.65 21.64 -8.80
CA ALA A 190 18.16 21.82 -10.15
C ALA A 190 17.04 21.83 -11.20
N ILE A 191 16.02 20.99 -11.03
CA ILE A 191 14.89 20.95 -11.96
C ILE A 191 14.06 22.24 -11.80
N VAL A 192 13.81 22.69 -10.57
CA VAL A 192 13.07 23.95 -10.33
C VAL A 192 13.83 25.17 -10.88
N ALA A 193 15.17 25.18 -10.79
CA ALA A 193 15.99 26.27 -11.34
C ALA A 193 15.93 26.35 -12.87
N GLY A 194 15.83 25.22 -13.58
CA GLY A 194 15.88 25.17 -15.04
C GLY A 194 15.24 23.92 -15.61
N PRO A 195 13.91 23.87 -15.78
CA PRO A 195 13.22 22.63 -16.12
C PRO A 195 13.51 22.14 -17.55
N GLN A 196 13.77 23.06 -18.49
CA GLN A 196 14.08 22.71 -19.88
C GLN A 196 15.49 22.14 -20.08
N GLU A 197 16.45 22.55 -19.25
CA GLU A 197 17.84 22.12 -19.35
C GLU A 197 18.06 20.81 -18.58
N GLU A 198 17.51 20.72 -17.38
CA GLU A 198 17.77 19.62 -16.44
C GLU A 198 16.68 18.52 -16.44
N PHE A 199 16.03 18.33 -17.59
CA PHE A 199 14.98 17.34 -17.75
C PHE A 199 15.46 15.90 -17.48
N GLY A 200 16.75 15.60 -17.69
CA GLY A 200 17.35 14.31 -17.39
C GLY A 200 17.17 13.88 -15.94
N ARG A 201 17.31 14.82 -14.99
CA ARG A 201 17.21 14.57 -13.54
C ARG A 201 15.82 14.14 -13.11
N LEU A 202 14.78 14.53 -13.85
CA LEU A 202 13.42 14.07 -13.59
C LEU A 202 13.28 12.55 -13.75
N LYS A 203 14.07 11.94 -14.65
CA LYS A 203 14.11 10.48 -14.81
C LYS A 203 14.80 9.81 -13.62
N GLU A 204 15.82 10.45 -13.05
CA GLU A 204 16.51 9.97 -11.84
C GLU A 204 15.57 10.01 -10.63
N LEU A 205 14.80 11.10 -10.47
CA LEU A 205 13.74 11.17 -9.45
C LEU A 205 12.72 10.02 -9.58
N LEU A 206 12.33 9.70 -10.82
CA LEU A 206 11.43 8.56 -11.08
C LEU A 206 12.09 7.21 -10.77
N ASN A 207 13.40 7.08 -10.96
CA ASN A 207 14.14 5.87 -10.57
C ASN A 207 14.18 5.72 -9.04
N PHE A 208 14.39 6.81 -8.30
CA PHE A 208 14.28 6.79 -6.83
C PHE A 208 12.86 6.42 -6.37
N CYS A 209 11.82 6.86 -7.07
CA CYS A 209 10.44 6.46 -6.77
C CYS A 209 10.18 4.95 -6.97
N LYS A 210 10.96 4.27 -7.83
CA LYS A 210 10.91 2.82 -8.02
C LYS A 210 11.74 2.04 -6.98
N GLY A 211 12.53 2.75 -6.17
CA GLY A 211 13.49 2.16 -5.24
C GLY A 211 14.76 1.65 -5.94
N GLY A 212 15.12 2.21 -7.11
CA GLY A 212 16.42 1.98 -7.74
C GLY A 212 17.52 2.71 -6.97
N ASP A 213 18.71 2.11 -6.90
CA ASP A 213 19.93 2.69 -6.29
C ASP A 213 19.83 3.05 -4.79
N VAL A 214 18.80 2.57 -4.09
CA VAL A 214 18.60 2.82 -2.65
C VAL A 214 18.87 1.56 -1.83
N HIS A 215 19.61 1.74 -0.73
CA HIS A 215 19.91 0.66 0.21
C HIS A 215 18.62 0.03 0.81
N PRO A 216 18.51 -1.31 0.90
CA PRO A 216 17.29 -2.01 1.32
C PRO A 216 16.73 -1.56 2.67
N LEU A 217 17.60 -1.13 3.59
CA LEU A 217 17.23 -0.67 4.93
C LEU A 217 16.27 0.53 4.95
N ILE A 218 16.33 1.37 3.90
CA ILE A 218 15.64 2.67 3.82
C ILE A 218 14.69 2.75 2.65
N ARG A 219 14.75 1.77 1.74
CA ARG A 219 13.98 1.71 0.49
C ARG A 219 12.54 2.20 0.63
N GLU A 220 11.76 1.65 1.55
CA GLU A 220 10.35 2.06 1.71
C GLU A 220 10.17 3.53 2.12
N THR A 221 11.05 4.04 2.98
CA THR A 221 11.04 5.44 3.42
C THR A 221 11.55 6.38 2.32
N ALA A 222 12.58 5.98 1.57
CA ALA A 222 13.10 6.73 0.43
C ALA A 222 12.06 6.84 -0.68
N GLU A 223 11.42 5.73 -1.06
CA GLU A 223 10.35 5.70 -2.07
C GLU A 223 9.22 6.67 -1.71
N LYS A 224 8.81 6.72 -0.43
CA LYS A 224 7.80 7.67 0.07
C LYS A 224 8.23 9.13 -0.08
N LEU A 225 9.46 9.44 0.36
CA LEU A 225 10.00 10.79 0.30
C LEU A 225 10.17 11.25 -1.16
N ALA A 226 10.67 10.37 -2.02
CA ALA A 226 10.84 10.64 -3.44
C ALA A 226 9.49 10.90 -4.12
N LEU A 227 8.47 10.08 -3.87
CA LEU A 227 7.13 10.26 -4.44
C LEU A 227 6.52 11.60 -4.03
N ALA A 228 6.61 11.98 -2.75
CA ALA A 228 6.08 13.23 -2.24
C ALA A 228 6.84 14.45 -2.81
N SER A 229 8.18 14.40 -2.81
CA SER A 229 9.00 15.47 -3.38
C SER A 229 8.74 15.65 -4.88
N THR A 230 8.66 14.54 -5.63
CA THR A 230 8.40 14.58 -7.07
C THR A 230 7.02 15.17 -7.38
N ALA A 231 6.01 14.95 -6.53
CA ALA A 231 4.70 15.60 -6.67
C ALA A 231 4.82 17.13 -6.59
N GLN A 232 5.57 17.63 -5.61
CA GLN A 232 5.81 19.06 -5.43
C GLN A 232 6.55 19.66 -6.63
N VAL A 233 7.61 19.00 -7.09
CA VAL A 233 8.38 19.41 -8.27
C VAL A 233 7.48 19.50 -9.51
N TYR A 234 6.55 18.57 -9.71
CA TYR A 234 5.59 18.68 -10.80
C TYR A 234 4.67 19.89 -10.67
N ILE A 235 4.17 20.21 -9.46
CA ILE A 235 3.31 21.38 -9.24
C ILE A 235 4.02 22.67 -9.66
N ASP A 236 5.32 22.78 -9.37
CA ASP A 236 6.09 23.99 -9.68
C ASP A 236 6.43 24.14 -11.17
N ILE A 237 6.53 23.03 -11.91
CA ILE A 237 7.00 23.01 -13.31
C ILE A 237 5.85 22.96 -14.31
N ILE A 238 4.66 22.49 -13.91
CA ILE A 238 3.53 22.32 -14.82
C ILE A 238 3.11 23.67 -15.42
N PRO A 239 3.06 23.78 -16.76
CA PRO A 239 2.53 24.96 -17.39
C PRO A 239 1.03 25.11 -17.09
N GLY A 240 0.56 26.35 -16.88
CA GLY A 240 -0.85 26.67 -16.64
C GLY A 240 -1.76 26.55 -17.88
N TYR A 241 -1.25 26.05 -19.01
CA TYR A 241 -2.02 25.86 -20.24
C TYR A 241 -2.14 24.37 -20.60
N THR A 242 -3.17 24.03 -21.39
CA THR A 242 -3.40 22.66 -21.84
C THR A 242 -2.43 22.26 -22.94
N ILE A 243 -1.62 21.22 -22.71
CA ILE A 243 -0.73 20.65 -23.73
C ILE A 243 -1.58 19.81 -24.70
N ARG A 244 -1.62 20.21 -25.98
CA ARG A 244 -2.36 19.51 -27.04
C ARG A 244 -1.42 18.59 -27.84
N ASN A 245 -1.93 17.43 -28.24
CA ASN A 245 -1.25 16.56 -29.19
C ASN A 245 -1.26 17.14 -30.62
N ARG A 246 -0.11 17.11 -31.31
CA ARG A 246 0.00 17.60 -32.68
C ARG A 246 -0.75 16.74 -33.68
N THR A 247 -1.24 17.41 -34.72
CA THR A 247 -1.87 16.75 -35.87
C THR A 247 -0.80 16.34 -36.89
N GLU A 248 -1.03 15.29 -37.68
CA GLU A 248 -0.05 14.75 -38.65
C GLU A 248 0.47 15.80 -39.65
N ALA A 249 -0.38 16.76 -40.05
CA ALA A 249 0.02 17.89 -40.89
C ALA A 249 1.07 18.80 -40.21
N GLU A 250 0.98 19.01 -38.90
CA GLU A 250 1.87 19.90 -38.13
C GLU A 250 3.22 19.24 -37.80
N LEU A 251 3.29 17.90 -37.84
CA LEU A 251 4.53 17.13 -37.66
C LEU A 251 5.46 17.28 -38.88
N THR A 252 4.89 17.38 -40.08
CA THR A 252 5.66 17.55 -41.32
C THR A 252 6.20 18.98 -41.49
N GLN A 253 5.66 19.94 -40.74
CA GLN A 253 6.05 21.35 -40.85
C GLN A 253 7.40 21.64 -40.17
N LYS A 254 8.28 22.36 -40.87
CA LYS A 254 9.56 22.82 -40.31
C LYS A 254 9.32 23.92 -39.27
N LEU A 255 9.63 23.63 -38.02
CA LEU A 255 9.57 24.59 -36.92
C LEU A 255 10.90 25.32 -36.74
N LYS A 256 10.83 26.50 -36.10
CA LYS A 256 12.00 27.19 -35.55
C LYS A 256 12.64 26.35 -34.43
N LYS A 257 13.94 26.55 -34.21
CA LYS A 257 14.73 25.78 -33.22
C LYS A 257 14.13 25.88 -31.81
N GLU A 258 13.77 27.08 -31.37
CA GLU A 258 13.22 27.30 -30.03
C GLU A 258 11.86 26.61 -29.84
N THR A 259 10.95 26.73 -30.82
CA THR A 259 9.64 26.06 -30.78
C THR A 259 9.79 24.54 -30.76
N ARG A 260 10.79 24.00 -31.47
CA ARG A 260 11.09 22.57 -31.45
C ARG A 260 11.58 22.10 -30.08
N LYS A 261 12.47 22.86 -29.43
CA LYS A 261 12.98 22.54 -28.07
C LYS A 261 11.86 22.51 -27.04
N LEU A 262 11.01 23.55 -27.02
CA LEU A 262 9.87 23.63 -26.10
C LEU A 262 8.95 22.42 -26.28
N TYR A 263 8.65 22.07 -27.53
CA TYR A 263 7.81 20.94 -27.84
C TYR A 263 8.42 19.60 -27.40
N THR A 264 9.71 19.37 -27.67
CA THR A 264 10.38 18.15 -27.20
C THR A 264 10.37 18.03 -25.69
N TYR A 265 10.49 19.16 -25.00
CA TYR A 265 10.39 19.23 -23.55
C TYR A 265 8.98 18.89 -23.05
N GLU A 266 7.93 19.52 -23.60
CA GLU A 266 6.53 19.25 -23.24
C GLU A 266 6.15 17.78 -23.44
N GLN A 267 6.50 17.20 -24.59
CA GLN A 267 6.24 15.79 -24.87
C GLN A 267 6.93 14.88 -23.86
N ALA A 268 8.21 15.15 -23.58
CA ALA A 268 8.96 14.33 -22.65
C ALA A 268 8.40 14.45 -21.22
N MET A 269 8.03 15.67 -20.81
CA MET A 269 7.37 15.95 -19.53
C MET A 269 6.08 15.16 -19.37
N LEU A 270 5.22 15.17 -20.40
CA LEU A 270 3.95 14.44 -20.37
C LEU A 270 4.17 12.93 -20.24
N LEU A 271 5.12 12.36 -20.98
CA LEU A 271 5.46 10.93 -20.89
C LEU A 271 5.98 10.54 -19.50
N ASN A 272 6.83 11.37 -18.90
CA ASN A 272 7.34 11.13 -17.56
C ASN A 272 6.26 11.27 -16.48
N TYR A 273 5.37 12.26 -16.63
CA TYR A 273 4.23 12.42 -15.74
C TYR A 273 3.27 11.23 -15.83
N GLN A 274 3.00 10.72 -17.03
CA GLN A 274 2.19 9.51 -17.21
C GLN A 274 2.83 8.28 -16.53
N LYS A 275 4.16 8.14 -16.61
CA LYS A 275 4.90 7.08 -15.89
C LYS A 275 4.80 7.26 -14.38
N TYR A 276 4.88 8.50 -13.88
CA TYR A 276 4.71 8.82 -12.48
C TYR A 276 3.32 8.43 -11.95
N LEU A 277 2.26 8.77 -12.67
CA LEU A 277 0.89 8.38 -12.31
C LEU A 277 0.72 6.87 -12.25
N ARG A 278 1.25 6.13 -13.24
CA ARG A 278 1.26 4.65 -13.21
C ARG A 278 2.00 4.09 -11.99
N LEU A 279 3.09 4.75 -11.55
CA LEU A 279 3.79 4.37 -10.32
C LEU A 279 2.94 4.65 -9.07
N LEU A 280 2.22 5.77 -9.02
CA LEU A 280 1.30 6.09 -7.92
C LEU A 280 0.18 5.07 -7.82
N GLU A 281 -0.45 4.70 -8.94
CA GLU A 281 -1.49 3.66 -8.98
C GLU A 281 -0.96 2.32 -8.45
N LYS A 282 0.21 1.88 -8.95
CA LYS A 282 0.86 0.65 -8.49
C LYS A 282 1.14 0.69 -6.98
N ASN A 283 1.64 1.81 -6.46
CA ASN A 283 1.93 1.97 -5.04
C ASN A 283 0.67 2.03 -4.17
N ALA A 284 -0.38 2.70 -4.62
CA ALA A 284 -1.67 2.74 -3.95
C ALA A 284 -2.28 1.34 -3.86
N LEU A 285 -2.32 0.59 -4.97
CA LEU A 285 -2.81 -0.78 -5.02
C LEU A 285 -1.99 -1.72 -4.13
N ARG A 286 -0.66 -1.62 -4.15
CA ARG A 286 0.21 -2.43 -3.27
C ARG A 286 -0.11 -2.19 -1.80
N ARG A 287 -0.37 -0.94 -1.40
CA ARG A 287 -0.72 -0.60 -0.02
C ARG A 287 -2.13 -1.00 0.36
N LEU A 288 -3.10 -0.87 -0.54
CA LEU A 288 -4.46 -1.38 -0.33
C LEU A 288 -4.42 -2.90 -0.16
N LEU A 289 -3.57 -3.61 -0.90
CA LEU A 289 -3.37 -5.05 -0.73
C LEU A 289 -2.72 -5.37 0.63
N ILE A 290 -1.68 -4.65 1.04
CA ILE A 290 -1.06 -4.81 2.37
C ILE A 290 -2.05 -4.50 3.49
N CYS A 291 -2.87 -3.46 3.33
CA CYS A 291 -3.93 -3.07 4.27
C CYS A 291 -5.05 -4.12 4.30
N SER A 292 -5.44 -4.68 3.15
CA SER A 292 -6.42 -5.76 3.09
C SER A 292 -5.91 -7.06 3.70
N VAL A 293 -4.61 -7.36 3.60
CA VAL A 293 -3.98 -8.53 4.23
C VAL A 293 -3.81 -8.30 5.73
N SER A 294 -3.48 -7.09 6.18
CA SER A 294 -3.43 -6.77 7.60
C SER A 294 -4.83 -6.73 8.23
N LEU A 295 -5.83 -6.18 7.54
CA LEU A 295 -7.25 -6.22 7.92
C LEU A 295 -7.78 -7.66 7.88
N ALA A 296 -7.46 -8.47 6.88
CA ALA A 296 -7.83 -9.87 6.83
C ALA A 296 -7.14 -10.68 7.94
N MET A 297 -5.88 -10.39 8.28
CA MET A 297 -5.21 -11.00 9.43
C MET A 297 -5.85 -10.56 10.75
N LEU A 298 -6.21 -9.29 10.92
CA LEU A 298 -6.98 -8.78 12.06
C LEU A 298 -8.37 -9.42 12.16
N PHE A 299 -9.04 -9.63 11.02
CA PHE A 299 -10.36 -10.25 10.94
C PHE A 299 -10.30 -11.76 11.21
N ILE A 300 -9.28 -12.46 10.71
CA ILE A 300 -9.02 -13.87 11.01
C ILE A 300 -8.67 -14.05 12.50
N ILE A 301 -7.90 -13.13 13.09
CA ILE A 301 -7.58 -13.14 14.53
C ILE A 301 -8.85 -12.87 15.37
N SER A 302 -9.74 -11.99 14.91
CA SER A 302 -11.01 -11.67 15.60
C SER A 302 -12.06 -12.79 15.48
N ARG A 303 -12.02 -13.59 14.42
CA ARG A 303 -12.96 -14.71 14.18
C ARG A 303 -12.50 -16.06 14.76
N LEU A 304 -11.28 -16.10 15.32
CA LEU A 304 -10.68 -17.26 16.02
C LEU A 304 -10.66 -17.08 17.55
N GLY A 305 -11.14 -15.94 18.06
CA GLY A 305 -11.42 -15.69 19.48
C GLY A 305 -12.89 -15.97 19.78
#